data_AF-A0A0D0DG31-F1
#
_entry.id   AF-A0A0D0DG31-F1
#
_cell.length_a   1.000
_cell.length_b   1.000
_cell.length_c   1.000
_cell.angle_alpha   90.00
_cell.angle_beta   90.00
_cell.angle_gamma   90.00
#
_symmetry.space_group_name_H-M   'P 1'
#
loop_
_entity.id
_entity.type
_entity.pdbx_description
1 polymer ?
#
loop_
_entity_poly.entity_id
_entity_poly.type
_entity_poly.pdbx_seq_one_letter_code
_entity_poly.pdbx_strand_id
1 'polypeptide(L)'
;MAPQPLELCFAMKCLGCSSSTDVGFEDIVEGKKKFKCGLSSLSDIVICKAYFAKLASKNSILTCLYLTETEVDALEKQADFLHVIQAEDREELSTSNQELDSIKEVLINCGLNPQEHVVYKHAVYADGLIALTIADMQLHQINVSCNSWAMSRNVSGQLSVISGDEESVSGLDRYFSNDLVYEDN
;
A
#
# COMPACT_ATOMS: atom_id res chain seq x y z
N MET A 1 32.34 38.12 -19.52
CA MET A 1 31.37 37.00 -19.58
C MET A 1 30.24 37.34 -18.62
N ALA A 2 28.97 37.20 -19.04
CA ALA A 2 27.85 37.40 -18.14
C ALA A 2 27.71 36.20 -17.19
N PRO A 3 27.37 36.40 -15.91
CA PRO A 3 27.13 35.30 -14.98
C PRO A 3 25.95 34.44 -15.45
N GLN A 4 26.06 33.13 -15.23
CA GLN A 4 25.05 32.16 -15.63
C GLN A 4 23.73 32.43 -14.87
N PRO A 5 22.57 32.33 -15.53
CA PRO A 5 21.27 32.54 -14.87
C PRO A 5 21.10 31.60 -13.68
N LEU A 6 20.65 32.15 -12.55
CA LEU A 6 20.53 31.41 -11.29
C LEU A 6 19.55 30.24 -11.40
N GLU A 7 18.53 30.38 -12.25
CA GLU A 7 17.54 29.35 -12.57
C GLU A 7 18.20 28.14 -13.24
N LEU A 8 19.16 28.41 -14.15
CA LEU A 8 19.93 27.38 -14.85
C LEU A 8 20.93 26.72 -13.90
N CYS A 9 21.60 27.49 -13.05
CA CYS A 9 22.47 26.96 -12.00
C CYS A 9 21.68 26.05 -11.05
N PHE A 10 20.51 26.49 -10.56
CA PHE A 10 19.66 25.70 -9.68
C PHE A 10 19.20 24.39 -10.33
N ALA A 11 18.70 24.44 -11.57
CA ALA A 11 18.30 23.25 -12.31
C ALA A 11 19.46 22.27 -12.53
N MET A 12 20.66 22.77 -12.90
CA MET A 12 21.85 21.94 -13.08
C MET A 12 22.33 21.32 -11.76
N LYS A 13 22.19 22.01 -10.63
CA LYS A 13 22.46 21.46 -9.29
C LYS A 13 21.47 20.35 -8.93
N CYS A 14 20.17 20.61 -9.07
CA CYS A 14 19.11 19.64 -8.73
C CYS A 14 19.13 18.39 -9.63
N LEU A 15 19.53 18.52 -10.89
CA LEU A 15 19.63 17.40 -11.84
C LEU A 15 20.99 16.67 -11.77
N GLY A 16 21.91 17.09 -10.90
CA GLY A 16 23.24 16.48 -10.79
C GLY A 16 24.17 16.76 -11.99
N CYS A 17 23.83 17.73 -12.84
CA CYS A 17 24.58 18.09 -14.05
C CYS A 17 25.64 19.17 -13.82
N SER A 18 25.94 19.53 -12.56
CA SER A 18 26.94 20.55 -12.21
C SER A 18 28.07 19.95 -11.36
N SER A 19 29.25 20.56 -11.43
CA SER A 19 30.41 20.19 -10.58
C SER A 19 30.21 20.52 -9.09
N SER A 20 29.12 21.20 -8.74
CA SER A 20 28.73 21.57 -7.38
C SER A 20 27.30 21.12 -7.14
N THR A 21 27.10 19.87 -6.74
CA THR A 21 25.75 19.30 -6.52
C THR A 21 25.07 19.81 -5.25
N ASP A 22 25.78 20.54 -4.39
CA ASP A 22 25.25 21.00 -3.12
C ASP A 22 24.35 22.24 -3.32
N VAL A 23 23.07 22.09 -2.94
CA VAL A 23 22.09 23.16 -2.91
C VAL A 23 22.12 23.75 -1.51
N GLY A 24 22.79 24.90 -1.37
CA GLY A 24 22.95 25.56 -0.09
C GLY A 24 21.68 26.29 0.34
N PHE A 25 21.66 26.72 1.61
CA PHE A 25 20.58 27.55 2.16
C PHE A 25 20.36 28.84 1.33
N GLU A 26 21.45 29.47 0.88
CA GLU A 26 21.40 30.67 0.05
C GLU A 26 20.66 30.43 -1.29
N ASP A 27 20.93 29.28 -1.94
CA ASP A 27 20.24 28.88 -3.19
C ASP A 27 18.73 28.71 -2.96
N ILE A 28 18.33 28.16 -1.81
CA ILE A 28 16.92 27.98 -1.42
C ILE A 28 16.24 29.33 -1.17
N VAL A 29 16.89 30.22 -0.42
CA VAL A 29 16.35 31.56 -0.11
C VAL A 29 16.18 32.37 -1.38
N GLU A 30 17.19 32.40 -2.24
CA GLU A 30 17.14 33.17 -3.49
C GLU A 30 16.16 32.54 -4.49
N GLY A 31 16.14 31.21 -4.61
CA GLY A 31 15.15 30.49 -5.41
C GLY A 31 13.72 30.78 -4.97
N LYS A 32 13.45 30.77 -3.66
CA LYS A 32 12.13 31.13 -3.10
C LYS A 32 11.77 32.58 -3.41
N LYS A 33 12.71 33.52 -3.29
CA LYS A 33 12.48 34.94 -3.61
C LYS A 33 12.11 35.11 -5.09
N LYS A 34 12.90 34.52 -5.98
CA LYS A 34 12.65 34.57 -7.43
C LYS A 34 11.33 33.90 -7.82
N PHE A 35 11.03 32.74 -7.23
CA PHE A 35 9.76 32.06 -7.46
C PHE A 35 8.57 32.92 -7.02
N LYS A 36 8.63 33.57 -5.85
CA LYS A 36 7.60 34.51 -5.41
C LYS A 36 7.45 35.68 -6.37
N CYS A 37 8.54 36.33 -6.76
CA CYS A 37 8.51 37.42 -7.75
C CYS A 37 7.90 36.96 -9.08
N GLY A 38 8.26 35.77 -9.55
CA GLY A 38 7.69 35.17 -10.75
C GLY A 38 6.18 34.93 -10.62
N LEU A 39 5.73 34.35 -9.50
CA LEU A 39 4.31 34.17 -9.23
C LEU A 39 3.54 35.51 -9.20
N SER A 40 4.09 36.54 -8.57
CA SER A 40 3.47 37.88 -8.51
C SER A 40 3.36 38.57 -9.88
N SER A 41 4.08 38.09 -10.89
CA SER A 41 3.96 38.60 -12.27
C SER A 41 2.89 37.91 -13.10
N LEU A 42 2.29 36.82 -12.60
CA LEU A 42 1.23 36.08 -13.26
C LEU A 42 -0.15 36.68 -12.95
N SER A 43 -1.15 36.35 -13.77
CA SER A 43 -2.54 36.73 -13.48
C SER A 43 -3.14 35.88 -12.36
N ASP A 44 -4.10 36.45 -11.63
CA ASP A 44 -4.78 35.78 -10.52
C ASP A 44 -5.38 34.42 -10.91
N ILE A 45 -5.94 34.32 -12.12
CA ILE A 45 -6.51 33.07 -12.65
C ILE A 45 -5.44 31.97 -12.74
N VAL A 46 -4.24 32.32 -13.20
CA VAL A 46 -3.14 31.37 -13.32
C VAL A 46 -2.63 30.96 -11.94
N ILE A 47 -2.51 31.91 -11.01
CA ILE A 47 -2.11 31.64 -9.62
C ILE A 47 -3.10 30.71 -8.94
N CYS A 48 -4.40 30.96 -9.06
CA CYS A 48 -5.46 30.09 -8.52
C CYS A 48 -5.38 28.67 -9.10
N LYS A 49 -5.19 28.53 -10.42
CA LYS A 49 -5.02 27.21 -11.06
C LYS A 49 -3.78 26.48 -10.54
N ALA A 50 -2.64 27.18 -10.42
CA ALA A 50 -1.42 26.62 -9.88
C ALA A 50 -1.60 26.16 -8.42
N TYR A 51 -2.31 26.96 -7.60
CA TYR A 51 -2.67 26.59 -6.24
C TYR A 51 -3.53 25.33 -6.19
N PHE A 52 -4.62 25.26 -6.96
CA PHE A 52 -5.48 24.07 -6.98
C PHE A 52 -4.76 22.84 -7.50
N ALA A 53 -3.93 22.97 -8.53
CA ALA A 53 -3.10 21.88 -9.03
C ALA A 53 -2.12 21.38 -7.95
N LYS A 54 -1.48 22.30 -7.20
CA LYS A 54 -0.58 21.93 -6.11
C LYS A 54 -1.33 21.28 -4.93
N LEU A 55 -2.52 21.76 -4.61
CA LEU A 55 -3.39 21.19 -3.58
C LEU A 55 -3.83 19.77 -3.97
N ALA A 56 -4.25 19.57 -5.23
CA ALA A 56 -4.60 18.25 -5.76
C ALA A 56 -3.41 17.29 -5.71
N SER A 57 -2.22 17.75 -6.12
CA SER A 57 -0.98 16.98 -6.02
C SER A 57 -0.64 16.60 -4.58
N LYS A 58 -0.76 17.53 -3.62
CA LYS A 58 -0.58 17.25 -2.20
C LYS A 58 -1.56 16.17 -1.72
N ASN A 59 -2.85 16.31 -2.03
CA ASN A 59 -3.87 15.37 -1.60
C ASN A 59 -3.66 13.99 -2.22
N SER A 60 -3.27 13.92 -3.50
CA SER A 60 -2.90 12.66 -4.16
C SER A 60 -1.75 11.96 -3.46
N ILE A 61 -0.69 12.69 -3.08
CA ILE A 61 0.42 12.12 -2.31
C ILE A 61 -0.06 11.59 -0.96
N LEU A 62 -0.88 12.36 -0.23
CA LEU A 62 -1.44 11.93 1.07
C LEU A 62 -2.29 10.67 0.94
N THR A 63 -3.16 10.60 -0.08
CA THR A 63 -3.96 9.41 -0.35
C THR A 63 -3.08 8.21 -0.69
N CYS A 64 -2.05 8.37 -1.51
CA CYS A 64 -1.11 7.29 -1.80
C CYS A 64 -0.40 6.80 -0.53
N LEU A 65 0.10 7.71 0.31
CA LEU A 65 0.75 7.33 1.57
C LEU A 65 -0.19 6.54 2.47
N TYR A 66 -1.42 7.01 2.65
CA TYR A 66 -2.43 6.31 3.45
C TYR A 66 -2.76 4.92 2.88
N LEU A 67 -2.93 4.80 1.55
CA LEU A 67 -3.19 3.51 0.92
C LEU A 67 -2.03 2.53 1.15
N THR A 68 -0.79 2.99 0.94
CA THR A 68 0.41 2.17 1.19
C THR A 68 0.51 1.74 2.64
N GLU A 69 0.22 2.62 3.60
CA GLU A 69 0.18 2.28 5.03
C GLU A 69 -0.85 1.18 5.30
N THR A 70 -2.08 1.32 4.80
CA THR A 70 -3.12 0.30 4.99
C THR A 70 -2.83 -1.03 4.29
N GLU A 71 -2.11 -1.00 3.17
CA GLU A 71 -1.68 -2.21 2.45
C GLU A 71 -0.60 -2.96 3.25
N VAL A 72 0.37 -2.23 3.80
CA VAL A 72 1.40 -2.81 4.70
C VAL A 72 0.75 -3.44 5.92
N ASP A 73 -0.17 -2.75 6.60
CA ASP A 73 -0.90 -3.29 7.74
C ASP A 73 -1.68 -4.58 7.40
N ALA A 74 -2.27 -4.65 6.21
CA ALA A 74 -3.00 -5.83 5.76
C ALA A 74 -2.06 -7.01 5.50
N LEU A 75 -0.90 -6.77 4.88
CA LEU A 75 0.12 -7.78 4.63
C LEU A 75 0.74 -8.30 5.94
N GLU A 76 0.97 -7.43 6.93
CA GLU A 76 1.44 -7.84 8.25
C GLU A 76 0.44 -8.77 8.93
N LYS A 77 -0.85 -8.41 8.95
CA LYS A 77 -1.91 -9.29 9.48
C LYS A 77 -2.02 -10.61 8.73
N GLN A 78 -1.83 -10.60 7.42
CA GLN A 78 -1.81 -11.82 6.63
C GLN A 78 -0.61 -12.71 6.99
N ALA A 79 0.56 -12.12 7.19
CA ALA A 79 1.76 -12.83 7.64
C ALA A 79 1.55 -13.46 9.03
N ASP A 80 0.96 -12.73 9.97
CA ASP A 80 0.62 -13.25 11.30
C ASP A 80 -0.33 -14.45 11.22
N PHE A 81 -1.37 -14.36 10.37
CA PHE A 81 -2.29 -15.48 10.15
C PHE A 81 -1.60 -16.71 9.57
N LEU A 82 -0.72 -16.52 8.59
CA LEU A 82 0.07 -17.61 8.01
C LEU A 82 1.02 -18.24 9.04
N HIS A 83 1.58 -17.46 9.96
CA HIS A 83 2.39 -17.97 11.05
C HIS A 83 1.61 -18.86 12.01
N VAL A 84 0.35 -18.51 12.31
CA VAL A 84 -0.54 -19.35 13.13
C VAL A 84 -0.81 -20.68 12.44
N ILE A 85 -1.20 -20.67 11.16
CA ILE A 85 -1.42 -21.91 10.37
C ILE A 85 -0.14 -22.76 10.37
N GLN A 86 1.02 -22.14 10.10
CA GLN A 86 2.28 -22.88 10.08
C GLN A 86 2.60 -23.53 11.44
N ALA A 87 2.23 -22.90 12.55
CA ALA A 87 2.43 -23.47 13.88
C ALA A 87 1.52 -24.69 14.10
N GLU A 88 0.25 -24.60 13.70
CA GLU A 88 -0.72 -25.70 13.74
C GLU A 88 -0.25 -26.89 12.88
N ASP A 89 0.14 -26.65 11.63
CA ASP A 89 0.65 -27.68 10.72
C ASP A 89 1.90 -28.38 11.29
N ARG A 90 2.78 -27.64 11.99
CA ARG A 90 3.96 -28.22 12.65
C ARG A 90 3.57 -29.11 13.82
N GLU A 91 2.56 -28.73 14.58
CA GLU A 91 2.06 -29.54 15.70
C GLU A 91 1.39 -30.82 15.19
N GLU A 92 0.55 -30.72 14.16
CA GLU A 92 -0.06 -31.88 13.50
C GLU A 92 1.01 -32.83 12.96
N LEU A 93 2.03 -32.31 12.27
CA LEU A 93 3.14 -33.10 11.76
C LEU A 93 3.92 -33.78 12.90
N SER A 94 4.13 -33.09 14.02
CA SER A 94 4.78 -33.67 15.20
C SER A 94 3.96 -34.84 15.76
N THR A 95 2.65 -34.67 15.86
CA THR A 95 1.72 -35.70 16.35
C THR A 95 1.72 -36.91 15.42
N SER A 96 1.59 -36.68 14.11
CA SER A 96 1.62 -37.75 13.11
C SER A 96 2.95 -38.52 13.11
N ASN A 97 4.08 -37.84 13.29
CA ASN A 97 5.38 -38.51 13.43
C ASN A 97 5.43 -39.41 14.67
N GLN A 98 4.91 -38.95 15.81
CA GLN A 98 4.84 -39.74 17.04
C GLN A 98 3.96 -40.98 16.87
N GLU A 99 2.80 -40.84 16.23
CA GLU A 99 1.91 -41.96 15.91
C GLU A 99 2.59 -42.95 14.96
N LEU A 100 3.25 -42.45 13.92
CA LEU A 100 3.96 -43.28 12.96
C LEU A 100 5.09 -44.07 13.62
N ASP A 101 5.86 -43.44 14.51
CA ASP A 101 6.93 -44.12 15.25
C ASP A 101 6.38 -45.19 16.19
N SER A 102 5.22 -44.94 16.81
CA SER A 102 4.51 -45.95 17.62
C SER A 102 4.08 -47.15 16.77
N ILE A 103 3.55 -46.92 15.56
CA ILE A 103 3.16 -47.99 14.64
C ILE A 103 4.39 -48.78 14.15
N LYS A 104 5.49 -48.09 13.82
CA LYS A 104 6.74 -48.75 13.43
C LYS A 104 7.25 -49.68 14.51
N GLU A 105 7.21 -49.26 15.78
CA GLU A 105 7.61 -50.10 16.92
C GLU A 105 6.76 -51.39 16.99
N VAL A 106 5.44 -51.29 16.83
CA VAL A 106 4.54 -52.46 16.79
C VAL A 106 4.89 -53.39 15.63
N LEU A 107 5.13 -52.86 14.42
CA LEU A 107 5.52 -53.68 13.27
C LEU A 107 6.82 -54.45 13.52
N ILE A 108 7.84 -53.77 14.08
CA ILE A 108 9.11 -54.39 14.44
C ILE A 108 8.89 -55.52 15.47
N ASN A 109 8.08 -55.28 16.50
CA ASN A 109 7.74 -56.28 17.52
C ASN A 109 7.00 -57.50 16.94
N CYS A 110 6.26 -57.33 15.85
CA CYS A 110 5.63 -58.42 15.10
C CYS A 110 6.57 -59.11 14.09
N GLY A 111 7.82 -58.69 13.97
CA GLY A 111 8.80 -59.22 13.00
C GLY A 111 8.56 -58.75 11.56
N LEU A 112 7.77 -57.68 11.36
CA LEU A 112 7.50 -57.08 10.06
C LEU A 112 8.48 -55.93 9.82
N ASN A 113 9.14 -55.93 8.66
CA ASN A 113 10.01 -54.82 8.25
C ASN A 113 9.25 -53.88 7.29
N PRO A 114 8.97 -52.63 7.69
CA PRO A 114 8.30 -51.67 6.82
C PRO A 114 9.25 -51.23 5.69
N GLN A 115 9.12 -51.85 4.51
CA GLN A 115 9.81 -51.41 3.31
C GLN A 115 9.04 -50.24 2.66
N GLU A 116 9.76 -49.22 2.16
CA GLU A 116 9.13 -48.13 1.40
C GLU A 116 8.37 -48.70 0.20
N HIS A 117 7.03 -48.67 0.28
CA HIS A 117 6.18 -49.29 -0.72
C HIS A 117 5.86 -48.27 -1.82
N VAL A 118 5.96 -48.67 -3.10
CA VAL A 118 5.61 -47.79 -4.25
C VAL A 118 4.18 -47.25 -4.14
N VAL A 119 3.28 -48.03 -3.54
CA VAL A 119 1.89 -47.63 -3.24
C VAL A 119 1.82 -46.44 -2.28
N TYR A 120 2.73 -46.33 -1.30
CA TYR A 120 2.80 -45.18 -0.40
C TYR A 120 3.14 -43.89 -1.14
N LYS A 121 4.13 -43.93 -2.05
CA LYS A 121 4.50 -42.75 -2.87
C LYS A 121 3.34 -42.30 -3.77
N HIS A 122 2.58 -43.25 -4.33
CA HIS A 122 1.39 -42.93 -5.10
C HIS A 122 0.26 -42.34 -4.26
N ALA A 123 0.05 -42.84 -3.03
CA ALA A 123 -0.95 -42.31 -2.12
C ALA A 123 -0.63 -40.85 -1.72
N VAL A 124 0.60 -40.58 -1.28
CA VAL A 124 1.04 -39.21 -0.93
C VAL A 124 0.90 -38.25 -2.10
N TYR A 125 1.27 -38.69 -3.32
CA TYR A 125 1.11 -37.87 -4.51
C TYR A 125 -0.36 -37.59 -4.84
N ALA A 126 -1.24 -38.58 -4.72
CA ALA A 126 -2.67 -38.41 -4.95
C ALA A 126 -3.30 -37.44 -3.94
N ASP A 127 -2.96 -37.57 -2.64
CA ASP A 127 -3.45 -36.67 -1.60
C ASP A 127 -2.96 -35.23 -1.83
N GLY A 128 -1.70 -35.06 -2.22
CA GLY A 128 -1.14 -33.76 -2.59
C GLY A 128 -1.88 -33.11 -3.78
N LEU A 129 -2.27 -33.88 -4.79
CA LEU A 129 -3.06 -33.38 -5.92
C LEU A 129 -4.48 -32.97 -5.50
N ILE A 130 -5.10 -33.71 -4.59
CA ILE A 130 -6.43 -33.38 -4.05
C ILE A 130 -6.35 -32.08 -3.26
N ALA A 131 -5.39 -31.96 -2.34
CA ALA A 131 -5.17 -30.75 -1.54
C ALA A 131 -4.92 -29.53 -2.44
N LEU A 132 -4.06 -29.67 -3.45
CA LEU A 132 -3.79 -28.60 -4.42
C LEU A 132 -5.04 -28.19 -5.19
N THR A 133 -5.85 -29.16 -5.64
CA THR A 133 -7.10 -28.87 -6.36
C THR A 133 -8.10 -28.14 -5.47
N ILE A 134 -8.22 -28.52 -4.20
CA ILE A 134 -9.09 -27.83 -3.23
C ILE A 134 -8.60 -26.39 -3.01
N ALA A 135 -7.30 -26.19 -2.82
CA ALA A 135 -6.72 -24.86 -2.62
C ALA A 135 -6.95 -23.96 -3.85
N ASP A 136 -6.77 -24.48 -5.07
CA ASP A 136 -7.03 -23.74 -6.30
C ASP A 136 -8.51 -23.34 -6.43
N MET A 137 -9.44 -24.26 -6.09
CA MET A 137 -10.87 -23.96 -6.05
C MET A 137 -11.21 -22.86 -5.03
N GLN A 138 -10.62 -22.92 -3.83
CA GLN A 138 -10.83 -21.89 -2.79
C GLN A 138 -10.26 -20.54 -3.23
N LEU A 139 -9.07 -20.51 -3.83
CA LEU A 139 -8.47 -19.29 -4.36
C LEU A 139 -9.33 -18.66 -5.46
N HIS A 140 -9.86 -19.49 -6.36
CA HIS A 140 -10.81 -19.04 -7.37
C HIS A 140 -12.08 -18.44 -6.75
N GLN A 141 -12.65 -19.06 -5.71
CA GLN A 141 -13.82 -18.54 -5.01
C GLN A 141 -13.54 -17.18 -4.36
N ILE A 142 -12.39 -17.01 -3.70
CA ILE A 142 -11.97 -15.73 -3.10
C ILE A 142 -11.84 -14.65 -4.19
N ASN A 143 -11.24 -14.98 -5.33
CA ASN A 143 -11.06 -14.04 -6.44
C ASN A 143 -12.41 -13.59 -7.02
N VAL A 144 -13.36 -14.51 -7.24
CA VAL A 144 -14.72 -14.18 -7.70
C VAL A 144 -15.43 -13.27 -6.69
N SER A 145 -15.34 -13.56 -5.39
CA SER A 145 -15.94 -12.75 -4.33
C SER A 145 -15.31 -11.36 -4.21
N CYS A 146 -13.99 -11.24 -4.31
CA CYS A 146 -13.29 -9.94 -4.30
C CYS A 146 -13.65 -9.08 -5.52
N ASN A 147 -13.72 -9.67 -6.71
CA ASN A 147 -14.10 -8.94 -7.93
C ASN A 147 -15.56 -8.47 -7.89
N SER A 148 -16.47 -9.25 -7.29
CA SER A 148 -17.84 -8.84 -7.05
C SER A 148 -17.92 -7.63 -6.10
N TRP A 149 -17.09 -7.59 -5.05
CA TRP A 149 -17.06 -6.49 -4.09
C TRP A 149 -16.43 -5.21 -4.66
N ALA A 150 -15.38 -5.35 -5.50
CA ALA A 150 -14.77 -4.25 -6.23
C ALA A 150 -15.73 -3.60 -7.25
N MET A 151 -16.55 -4.40 -7.95
CA MET A 151 -17.62 -3.86 -8.82
C MET A 151 -18.67 -3.10 -8.00
N SER A 152 -19.03 -3.57 -6.80
CA SER A 152 -20.02 -2.89 -5.95
C SER A 152 -19.54 -1.53 -5.41
N ARG A 153 -18.22 -1.35 -5.16
CA ARG A 153 -17.65 -0.03 -4.80
C ARG A 153 -17.58 0.94 -5.98
N ASN A 154 -17.27 0.45 -7.19
CA ASN A 154 -17.25 1.30 -8.39
C ASN A 154 -18.63 1.87 -8.75
N VAL A 155 -19.72 1.14 -8.44
CA VAL A 155 -21.09 1.63 -8.63
C VAL A 155 -21.45 2.70 -7.58
N SER A 156 -20.99 2.57 -6.33
CA SER A 156 -21.24 3.57 -5.29
C SER A 156 -20.40 4.85 -5.46
N GLY A 157 -19.16 4.73 -5.94
CA GLY A 157 -18.29 5.88 -6.23
C GLY A 157 -18.78 6.75 -7.40
N GLN A 158 -19.41 6.15 -8.43
CA GLN A 158 -20.00 6.89 -9.55
C GLN A 158 -21.34 7.55 -9.20
N LEU A 159 -22.12 6.98 -8.29
CA LEU A 159 -23.38 7.58 -7.82
C LEU A 159 -23.17 8.82 -6.94
N SER A 160 -22.03 8.94 -6.25
CA SER A 160 -21.72 10.14 -5.43
C SER A 160 -21.38 11.39 -6.25
N VAL A 161 -21.11 11.25 -7.56
CA VAL A 161 -20.75 12.37 -8.46
C VAL A 161 -21.96 12.90 -9.25
N ILE A 162 -23.12 12.22 -9.20
CA ILE A 162 -24.33 12.60 -9.97
C ILE A 162 -25.44 13.21 -9.08
N SER A 163 -25.17 13.46 -7.80
CA SER A 163 -26.12 14.13 -6.89
C SER A 163 -25.55 15.45 -6.39
N GLY A 164 -25.35 16.40 -7.31
CA GLY A 164 -25.08 17.79 -7.01
C GLY A 164 -26.10 18.65 -7.73
N ASP A 165 -27.25 18.86 -7.09
CA ASP A 165 -27.96 20.15 -7.01
C ASP A 165 -29.25 19.95 -6.23
N GLU A 166 -29.30 20.50 -5.02
CA GLU A 166 -30.26 21.52 -4.58
C GLU A 166 -30.26 21.63 -3.05
N GLU A 167 -29.74 22.77 -2.59
CA GLU A 167 -30.28 23.61 -1.52
C GLU A 167 -30.88 22.93 -0.28
N SER A 168 -30.17 23.03 0.86
CA SER A 168 -30.80 23.38 2.14
C SER A 168 -29.75 23.77 3.18
N VAL A 169 -29.77 25.07 3.49
CA VAL A 169 -29.23 25.68 4.70
C VAL A 169 -29.98 25.14 5.92
N SER A 170 -29.28 24.55 6.89
CA SER A 170 -29.35 24.98 8.30
C SER A 170 -28.49 24.10 9.23
N GLY A 171 -27.50 24.75 9.83
CA GLY A 171 -27.07 24.55 11.22
C GLY A 171 -26.73 23.15 11.70
N LEU A 172 -25.43 22.84 11.77
CA LEU A 172 -24.86 22.52 13.08
C LEU A 172 -23.41 22.98 13.17
N ASP A 173 -23.14 23.56 14.32
CA ASP A 173 -22.11 24.50 14.67
C ASP A 173 -20.90 23.77 15.30
N ARG A 174 -19.72 24.41 15.21
CA ARG A 174 -18.50 24.22 16.04
C ARG A 174 -17.62 22.99 15.77
N TYR A 175 -16.43 23.23 15.23
CA TYR A 175 -15.21 23.47 16.02
C TYR A 175 -14.05 23.63 15.03
N PHE A 176 -13.51 24.84 14.90
CA PHE A 176 -12.07 25.15 14.86
C PHE A 176 -11.97 26.68 14.87
N SER A 177 -11.68 27.24 16.05
CA SER A 177 -11.50 28.68 16.25
C SER A 177 -10.43 29.23 15.32
N ASN A 178 -10.81 30.28 14.59
CA ASN A 178 -9.88 31.23 14.01
C ASN A 178 -9.40 32.17 15.11
N ASP A 179 -8.11 32.14 15.43
CA ASP A 179 -7.42 33.28 16.04
C ASP A 179 -6.25 33.68 15.13
N LEU A 180 -6.54 34.60 14.22
CA LEU A 180 -5.56 35.44 13.53
C LEU A 180 -5.74 36.85 14.07
N VAL A 181 -4.93 37.21 15.06
CA VAL A 181 -4.70 38.61 15.46
C VAL A 181 -3.68 39.17 14.47
N TYR A 182 -4.13 40.10 13.62
CA TYR A 182 -3.25 41.03 12.93
C TYR A 182 -2.95 42.17 13.90
N GLU A 183 -1.70 42.30 14.32
CA GLU A 183 -1.17 43.57 14.84
C GLU A 183 -0.37 44.21 13.70
N ASP A 184 -0.87 45.33 13.20
CA ASP A 184 -0.12 46.27 12.37
C ASP A 184 0.95 46.95 13.23
N ASN A 185 2.21 46.93 12.76
CA ASN A 185 3.20 48.00 12.95
C ASN A 185 4.28 47.89 11.87
#